data_AF-L1Q184-F1
#
_entry.id   AF-L1Q184-F1
#
_cell.length_a   1.000
_cell.length_b   1.000
_cell.length_c   1.000
_cell.angle_alpha   90.00
_cell.angle_beta   90.00
_cell.angle_gamma   90.00
#
_symmetry.space_group_name_H-M   'P 1'
#
loop_
_entity.id
_entity.type
_entity.pdbx_description
1 polymer ?
#
loop_
_entity_poly.entity_id
_entity_poly.type
_entity_poly.pdbx_seq_one_letter_code
_entity_poly.pdbx_strand_id
1 'polypeptide(L)'
;MPAFLKIFEQETSNTAFNDLFSHRSLKDLQKEVYSVKGLRKELTDIYQKLSAYINANAQVKSDEFFVKTLEVLNNSRKYYADVLARRKAGGKVLSEPLKEEGK
;
A
#
# COMPACT_ATOMS: atom_id res chain seq x y z
N MET A 1 27.47 -39.10 36.23
CA MET A 1 28.08 -38.03 35.40
C MET A 1 27.27 -37.58 34.17
N PRO A 2 26.43 -38.39 33.47
CA PRO A 2 25.76 -37.91 32.24
C PRO A 2 24.52 -37.04 32.48
N ALA A 3 23.81 -37.21 33.62
CA ALA A 3 22.60 -36.45 33.91
C ALA A 3 22.86 -34.97 34.20
N PHE A 4 23.97 -34.65 34.87
CA PHE A 4 24.36 -33.28 35.21
C PHE A 4 24.69 -32.45 33.96
N LEU A 5 25.39 -33.05 32.99
CA LEU A 5 25.72 -32.40 31.72
C LEU A 5 24.45 -32.06 30.93
N LYS A 6 23.45 -32.96 30.94
CA LYS A 6 22.17 -32.75 30.24
C LYS A 6 21.32 -31.64 30.88
N ILE A 7 21.34 -31.53 32.20
CA ILE A 7 20.67 -30.45 32.94
C ILE A 7 21.32 -29.10 32.58
N PHE A 8 22.65 -29.03 32.60
CA PHE A 8 23.39 -27.82 32.24
C PHE A 8 23.13 -27.37 30.80
N GLU A 9 23.05 -28.32 29.85
CA GLU A 9 22.74 -28.05 28.44
C GLU A 9 21.30 -27.52 28.24
N GLN A 10 20.34 -28.02 29.04
CA GLN A 10 18.97 -27.50 29.03
C GLN A 10 18.86 -26.10 29.60
N GLU A 11 19.55 -25.81 30.70
CA GLU A 11 19.55 -24.47 31.31
C GLU A 11 20.17 -23.42 30.39
N THR A 12 21.27 -23.76 29.73
CA THR A 12 21.92 -22.89 28.73
C THR A 12 21.05 -22.67 27.50
N SER A 13 20.41 -23.73 26.99
CA SER A 13 19.46 -23.62 25.86
C SER A 13 18.26 -22.72 26.20
N ASN A 14 17.69 -22.86 27.40
CA ASN A 14 16.58 -22.03 27.86
C ASN A 14 16.98 -20.56 27.99
N THR A 15 18.16 -20.29 28.54
CA THR A 15 18.67 -18.92 28.69
C THR A 15 18.85 -18.27 27.32
N ALA A 16 19.51 -18.97 26.39
CA ALA A 16 19.71 -18.49 25.02
C ALA A 16 18.39 -18.24 24.27
N PHE A 17 17.38 -19.10 24.48
CA PHE A 17 16.04 -18.90 23.93
C PHE A 17 15.38 -17.65 24.49
N ASN A 18 15.38 -17.48 25.82
CA ASN A 18 14.75 -16.34 26.48
C ASN A 18 15.39 -15.01 26.08
N ASP A 19 16.72 -14.97 25.95
CA ASP A 19 17.44 -13.78 25.49
C ASP A 19 17.08 -13.44 24.04
N LEU A 20 17.08 -14.45 23.15
CA LEU A 20 16.73 -14.26 21.75
C LEU A 20 15.25 -13.86 21.57
N PHE A 21 14.35 -14.47 22.34
CA PHE A 21 12.93 -14.16 22.34
C PHE A 21 12.67 -12.75 22.89
N SER A 22 13.29 -12.38 24.00
CA SER A 22 13.16 -11.04 24.59
C SER A 22 13.70 -9.98 23.64
N HIS A 23 14.86 -10.23 23.02
CA HIS A 23 15.44 -9.30 22.06
C HIS A 23 14.55 -9.11 20.82
N ARG A 24 14.02 -10.21 20.25
CA ARG A 24 13.13 -10.15 19.08
C ARG A 24 11.78 -9.53 19.41
N SER A 25 11.15 -9.92 20.52
CA SER A 25 9.85 -9.38 20.94
C SER A 25 9.92 -7.89 21.19
N LEU A 26 10.96 -7.40 21.88
CA LEU A 26 11.17 -5.96 22.10
C LEU A 26 11.43 -5.20 20.80
N LYS A 27 12.22 -5.77 19.87
CA LYS A 27 12.55 -5.13 18.60
C LYS A 27 11.37 -5.07 17.64
N ASP A 28 10.52 -6.10 17.61
CA ASP A 28 9.29 -6.12 16.80
C ASP A 28 8.19 -5.23 17.40
N LEU A 29 8.16 -5.08 18.74
CA LEU A 29 7.29 -4.13 19.45
C LEU A 29 7.63 -2.66 19.19
N GLN A 30 8.89 -2.36 18.84
CA GLN A 30 9.35 -1.00 18.52
C GLN A 30 9.02 -0.53 17.10
N LYS A 31 8.26 -1.32 16.31
CA LYS A 31 7.80 -0.87 14.99
C LYS A 31 7.02 0.44 15.13
N GLU A 32 7.46 1.48 14.44
CA GLU A 32 6.76 2.78 14.45
C GLU A 32 5.28 2.58 14.10
N VAL A 33 4.41 2.82 15.08
CA VAL A 33 2.96 2.70 14.92
C VAL A 33 2.46 3.96 14.25
N TYR A 34 2.48 3.97 12.92
CA TYR A 34 1.86 5.06 12.18
C TYR A 34 0.34 4.98 12.28
N SER A 35 -0.29 6.11 12.52
CA SER A 35 -1.74 6.24 12.33
C SER A 35 -2.05 6.17 10.84
N VAL A 36 -2.37 4.97 10.36
CA VAL A 36 -2.76 4.75 8.95
C VAL A 36 -3.94 5.65 8.56
N LYS A 37 -4.84 5.95 9.50
CA LYS A 37 -5.95 6.89 9.30
C LYS A 37 -5.44 8.32 9.04
N GLY A 38 -4.43 8.76 9.80
CA GLY A 38 -3.78 10.06 9.61
C GLY A 38 -3.12 10.16 8.24
N LEU A 39 -2.31 9.17 7.89
CA LEU A 39 -1.62 9.12 6.60
C LEU A 39 -2.59 9.10 5.40
N ARG A 40 -3.68 8.33 5.48
CA ARG A 40 -4.72 8.33 4.43
C ARG A 40 -5.39 9.70 4.27
N LYS A 41 -5.65 10.39 5.38
CA LYS A 41 -6.25 11.73 5.35
C LYS A 41 -5.29 12.72 4.68
N GLU A 42 -4.04 12.75 5.13
CA GLU A 42 -3.01 13.63 4.59
C GLU A 42 -2.81 13.43 3.09
N LEU A 43 -2.67 12.17 2.65
CA LEU A 43 -2.56 11.84 1.23
C LEU A 43 -3.77 12.31 0.43
N THR A 44 -4.97 12.15 0.98
CA THR A 44 -6.22 12.60 0.34
C THR A 44 -6.24 14.12 0.19
N ASP A 45 -5.85 14.84 1.24
CA ASP A 45 -5.84 16.31 1.27
C ASP A 45 -4.84 16.87 0.24
N ILE A 46 -3.63 16.30 0.16
CA ILE A 46 -2.60 16.68 -0.83
C ILE A 46 -3.12 16.44 -2.25
N TYR A 47 -3.67 15.26 -2.51
CA TYR A 47 -4.19 14.90 -3.83
C TYR A 47 -5.34 15.82 -4.27
N GLN A 48 -6.27 16.13 -3.36
CA GLN A 48 -7.38 17.03 -3.65
C GLN A 48 -6.89 18.43 -4.03
N LYS A 49 -5.96 19.00 -3.24
CA LYS A 49 -5.37 20.31 -3.52
C LYS A 49 -4.69 20.35 -4.89
N LEU A 50 -3.86 19.36 -5.20
CA LEU A 50 -3.18 19.26 -6.49
C LEU A 50 -4.18 19.21 -7.65
N SER A 51 -5.21 18.37 -7.53
CA SER A 51 -6.19 18.21 -8.60
C SER A 51 -7.05 19.45 -8.81
N ALA A 52 -7.41 20.17 -7.74
CA ALA A 52 -8.14 21.42 -7.82
C ALA A 52 -7.29 22.51 -8.49
N TYR A 53 -6.00 22.58 -8.15
CA TYR A 53 -5.05 23.51 -8.77
C TYR A 53 -4.92 23.26 -10.27
N ILE A 54 -4.73 22.01 -10.68
CA ILE A 54 -4.61 21.65 -12.11
C ILE A 54 -5.91 21.98 -12.85
N ASN A 55 -7.07 21.63 -12.30
CA ASN A 55 -8.35 21.92 -12.91
C ASN A 55 -8.59 23.44 -13.06
N ALA A 56 -8.33 24.22 -12.02
CA ALA A 56 -8.47 25.67 -12.06
C ALA A 56 -7.55 26.29 -13.12
N ASN A 57 -6.28 25.85 -13.20
CA ASN A 57 -5.36 26.36 -14.21
C ASN A 57 -5.77 25.93 -15.62
N ALA A 58 -6.23 24.70 -15.84
CA ALA A 58 -6.70 24.25 -17.15
C ALA A 58 -7.93 25.03 -17.65
N GLN A 59 -8.78 25.53 -16.73
CA GLN A 59 -9.94 26.35 -17.08
C GLN A 59 -9.60 27.80 -17.38
N VAL A 60 -8.63 28.37 -16.66
CA VAL A 60 -8.24 29.80 -16.78
C VAL A 60 -7.18 29.98 -17.86
N LYS A 61 -6.31 28.99 -18.06
CA LYS A 61 -5.20 29.01 -18.99
C LYS A 61 -5.30 27.77 -19.88
N SER A 62 -5.37 27.97 -21.19
CA SER A 62 -5.25 26.90 -22.19
C SER A 62 -3.79 26.45 -22.37
N ASP A 63 -3.02 26.42 -21.29
CA ASP A 63 -1.65 25.90 -21.31
C ASP A 63 -1.71 24.37 -21.43
N GLU A 64 -1.06 23.87 -22.47
CA GLU A 64 -1.04 22.45 -22.83
C GLU A 64 -0.59 21.56 -21.67
N PHE A 65 0.31 22.06 -20.81
CA PHE A 65 0.73 21.34 -19.61
C PHE A 65 -0.45 21.02 -18.69
N PHE A 66 -1.27 22.01 -18.33
CA PHE A 66 -2.38 21.81 -17.40
C PHE A 66 -3.50 20.98 -18.02
N VAL A 67 -3.78 21.18 -19.31
CA VAL A 67 -4.81 20.41 -20.03
C VAL A 67 -4.42 18.94 -20.11
N LYS A 68 -3.21 18.61 -20.58
CA LYS A 68 -2.74 17.21 -20.65
C LYS A 68 -2.62 16.57 -19.27
N THR A 69 -2.17 17.31 -18.27
CA THR A 69 -2.09 16.79 -16.90
C THR A 69 -3.49 16.48 -16.35
N LEU A 70 -4.49 17.31 -16.65
CA LEU A 70 -5.88 17.06 -16.27
C LEU A 70 -6.45 15.81 -16.96
N GLU A 71 -6.15 15.61 -18.24
CA GLU A 71 -6.53 14.41 -18.99
C GLU A 71 -5.95 13.14 -18.35
N VAL A 72 -4.65 13.14 -18.03
CA VAL A 72 -4.00 12.01 -17.33
C VAL A 72 -4.66 11.75 -15.98
N LEU A 73 -4.93 12.80 -15.19
CA LEU A 73 -5.62 12.66 -13.90
C LEU A 73 -7.00 12.02 -14.04
N ASN A 74 -7.79 12.45 -15.01
CA ASN A 74 -9.14 11.94 -15.24
C ASN A 74 -9.13 10.49 -15.75
N ASN A 75 -8.21 10.17 -16.67
CA ASN A 75 -8.03 8.80 -17.16
C ASN A 75 -7.60 7.85 -16.02
N SER A 76 -6.71 8.30 -15.15
CA SER A 76 -6.26 7.55 -13.97
C SER A 76 -7.42 7.27 -13.00
N ARG A 77 -8.25 8.29 -12.73
CA ARG A 77 -9.45 8.14 -11.87
C ARG A 77 -10.44 7.16 -12.46
N LYS A 78 -10.71 7.26 -13.77
CA LYS A 78 -11.61 6.35 -14.48
C LYS A 78 -11.11 4.92 -14.41
N TYR A 79 -9.84 4.68 -14.75
CA TYR A 79 -9.23 3.35 -14.66
C TYR A 79 -9.38 2.75 -13.26
N TYR A 80 -9.08 3.52 -12.22
CA TYR A 80 -9.19 3.02 -10.85
C TYR A 80 -10.65 2.78 -10.43
N ALA A 81 -11.57 3.66 -10.80
CA ALA A 81 -13.00 3.48 -10.58
C ALA A 81 -13.51 2.19 -11.25
N ASP A 82 -13.08 1.94 -12.49
CA ASP A 82 -13.45 0.73 -13.23
C ASP A 82 -12.85 -0.53 -12.57
N VAL A 83 -11.60 -0.49 -12.10
CA VAL A 83 -10.99 -1.58 -11.32
C VAL A 83 -11.81 -1.87 -10.06
N LEU A 84 -12.21 -0.84 -9.32
CA LEU A 84 -13.03 -1.00 -8.12
C LEU A 84 -14.43 -1.53 -8.44
N ALA A 85 -15.06 -1.04 -9.51
CA ALA A 85 -16.35 -1.51 -9.96
C ALA A 85 -16.27 -2.99 -10.35
N ARG A 86 -15.24 -3.41 -11.09
CA ARG A 86 -14.98 -4.82 -11.42
C ARG A 86 -14.77 -5.68 -10.17
N ARG A 87 -14.06 -5.18 -9.15
CA ARG A 87 -13.93 -5.91 -7.87
C ARG A 87 -15.26 -6.06 -7.14
N LYS A 88 -16.13 -5.04 -7.16
CA LYS A 88 -17.47 -5.11 -6.56
C LYS A 88 -18.44 -5.99 -7.35
N ALA A 89 -18.33 -5.99 -8.69
CA ALA A 89 -19.11 -6.83 -9.59
C ALA A 89 -18.60 -8.29 -9.65
N GLY A 90 -17.33 -8.50 -9.28
CA GLY A 90 -16.55 -9.74 -9.36
C GLY A 90 -16.90 -10.83 -8.35
N GLY A 91 -18.15 -10.86 -7.88
CA GLY A 91 -18.84 -12.14 -7.73
C GLY A 91 -19.12 -12.84 -9.08
N LYS A 92 -18.88 -12.17 -10.22
CA LYS A 92 -18.82 -12.81 -11.55
C LYS A 92 -17.67 -12.24 -12.39
N VAL A 93 -16.68 -13.09 -12.65
CA VAL A 93 -15.58 -12.88 -13.60
C VAL A 93 -16.10 -13.21 -14.99
N LEU A 94 -15.86 -12.34 -15.98
CA LEU A 94 -15.59 -12.79 -17.35
C LEU A 94 -14.50 -11.91 -17.96
N SER A 95 -13.37 -12.55 -18.21
CA SER A 95 -12.34 -12.17 -19.14
C SER A 95 -12.90 -12.12 -20.56
N GLU A 96 -12.80 -10.98 -21.23
CA GLU A 96 -12.82 -10.95 -22.69
C GLU A 96 -11.46 -10.42 -23.17
N PRO A 97 -10.70 -11.20 -23.97
CA PRO A 97 -9.50 -10.70 -24.60
C PRO A 97 -9.89 -9.72 -25.71
N LEU A 98 -9.11 -8.64 -25.83
CA LEU A 98 -9.22 -7.67 -26.92
C LEU A 98 -9.16 -8.41 -28.27
N LYS A 99 -10.23 -8.29 -29.07
CA LYS A 99 -10.21 -8.71 -30.47
C LYS A 99 -9.21 -7.80 -31.21
N GLU A 100 -8.11 -8.37 -31.66
CA GLU A 100 -7.28 -7.74 -32.69
C GLU A 100 -8.09 -7.73 -33.99
N GLU A 101 -8.45 -6.52 -34.45
CA GLU A 101 -8.90 -6.34 -35.83
C GLU A 101 -7.67 -6.36 -36.74
N GLY A 102 -7.45 -7.51 -37.39
CA GLY A 102 -6.53 -7.66 -38.50
C GLY A 102 -7.22 -7.26 -39.81
N LYS A 103 -6.56 -6.34 -40.53
CA LYS A 103 -6.79 -6.03 -41.95
C LYS A 103 -6.63 -7.25 -42.85
#